data_AF-A0AAJ2SJW2-F1
#
_entry.id   AF-A0AAJ2SJW2-F1
#
_cell.length_a   1.000
_cell.length_b   1.000
_cell.length_c   1.000
_cell.angle_alpha   90.00
_cell.angle_beta   90.00
_cell.angle_gamma   90.00
#
_symmetry.space_group_name_H-M   'P 1'
#
loop_
_entity.id
_entity.type
_entity.pdbx_description
1 polymer ?
#
loop_
_entity_poly.entity_id
_entity_poly.type
_entity_poly.pdbx_seq_one_letter_code
_entity_poly.pdbx_strand_id
1 'polypeptide(L)'
;MELEKLQDKGIENFIFKKKIKQEEEKLFIMRYQVLTKSINGLTESFIVNFQRLKELLLENGSKSYCNFYYIQNDNMLNLGLSFSDNGEEPIQESDALYILQNELFITTDYANFNKLINTFKNDIGKNIKAKTKLETNMISYDFENVDYYLKTLDFHFPVSFLKFNMFQYRSTNLNDEILMNFEGKNNKISFCVHAIFSNTDKLFGESNGYDLGNLMP
;
A
#
# COMPACT_ATOMS: atom_id res chain seq x y z
N MET A 1 15.23 -23.85 2.61
CA MET A 1 15.17 -24.73 3.79
C MET A 1 15.44 -24.05 5.13
N GLU A 2 16.55 -23.31 5.37
CA GLU A 2 16.68 -22.49 6.61
C GLU A 2 15.95 -21.14 6.53
N LEU A 3 15.89 -20.51 5.35
CA LEU A 3 15.13 -19.28 5.08
C LEU A 3 13.61 -19.45 5.25
N GLU A 4 13.03 -20.54 4.73
CA GLU A 4 11.61 -20.87 4.91
C GLU A 4 11.28 -21.15 6.38
N LYS A 5 12.20 -21.82 7.11
CA LYS A 5 12.03 -22.09 8.54
C LYS A 5 12.08 -20.84 9.43
N LEU A 6 12.77 -19.78 8.99
CA LEU A 6 12.77 -18.48 9.65
C LEU A 6 11.52 -17.66 9.30
N GLN A 7 10.98 -17.81 8.09
CA GLN A 7 9.73 -17.17 7.65
C GLN A 7 8.48 -17.80 8.30
N ASP A 8 8.45 -19.13 8.47
CA ASP A 8 7.28 -19.87 8.97
C ASP A 8 7.07 -19.77 10.49
N LYS A 9 8.12 -19.52 11.29
CA LYS A 9 8.00 -19.58 12.76
C LYS A 9 7.66 -18.25 13.45
N GLY A 10 7.84 -17.12 12.76
CA GLY A 10 7.58 -15.81 13.33
C GLY A 10 6.28 -15.18 12.86
N ILE A 11 6.01 -15.22 11.54
CA ILE A 11 5.10 -14.26 10.92
C ILE A 11 3.62 -14.69 10.94
N GLU A 12 3.33 -15.97 11.10
CA GLU A 12 1.97 -16.50 10.96
C GLU A 12 1.07 -16.27 12.19
N ASN A 13 1.65 -15.95 13.36
CA ASN A 13 0.89 -15.69 14.60
C ASN A 13 0.58 -14.20 14.82
N PHE A 14 0.88 -13.33 13.86
CA PHE A 14 0.59 -11.91 13.97
C PHE A 14 -0.81 -11.59 13.46
N ILE A 15 -1.52 -10.72 14.17
CA ILE A 15 -2.84 -10.22 13.76
C ILE A 15 -2.64 -9.28 12.56
N PHE A 16 -2.51 -9.87 11.38
CA PHE A 16 -2.66 -9.19 10.09
C PHE A 16 -4.12 -9.27 9.65
N LYS A 17 -4.64 -8.22 8.99
CA LYS A 17 -5.96 -8.32 8.32
C LYS A 17 -5.96 -9.47 7.30
N LYS A 18 -4.87 -9.67 6.52
CA LYS A 18 -4.69 -10.88 5.69
C LYS A 18 -3.26 -11.05 5.09
N LYS A 19 -2.60 -12.19 5.32
CA LYS A 19 -1.46 -12.66 4.48
C LYS A 19 -1.99 -12.98 3.07
N ILE A 20 -1.37 -12.44 2.02
CA ILE A 20 -1.72 -12.80 0.64
C ILE A 20 -0.85 -14.00 0.26
N LYS A 21 -1.46 -15.08 -0.26
CA LYS A 21 -0.66 -16.19 -0.77
C LYS A 21 0.08 -15.77 -2.02
N GLN A 22 1.30 -16.26 -2.21
CA GLN A 22 2.17 -15.84 -3.32
C GLN A 22 1.50 -16.05 -4.70
N GLU A 23 0.76 -17.14 -4.86
CA GLU A 23 0.00 -17.41 -6.07
C GLU A 23 -1.16 -16.42 -6.30
N GLU A 24 -1.84 -15.97 -5.23
CA GLU A 24 -2.90 -14.95 -5.31
C GLU A 24 -2.30 -13.58 -5.65
N GLU A 25 -1.21 -13.21 -4.97
CA GLU A 25 -0.48 -11.96 -5.20
C GLU A 25 0.00 -11.85 -6.64
N LYS A 26 0.65 -12.91 -7.16
CA LYS A 26 1.13 -12.96 -8.54
C LYS A 26 -0.01 -12.73 -9.54
N LEU A 27 -1.19 -13.30 -9.28
CA LEU A 27 -2.36 -13.10 -10.14
C LEU A 27 -2.85 -11.66 -10.12
N PHE A 28 -2.89 -11.04 -8.94
CA PHE A 28 -3.31 -9.66 -8.81
C PHE A 28 -2.31 -8.68 -9.46
N ILE A 29 -1.01 -8.94 -9.32
CA ILE A 29 0.06 -8.17 -9.97
C ILE A 29 -0.05 -8.30 -11.50
N MET A 30 -0.16 -9.52 -12.02
CA MET A 30 -0.32 -9.75 -13.47
C MET A 30 -1.51 -8.98 -14.03
N ARG A 31 -2.59 -8.88 -13.27
CA ARG A 31 -3.78 -8.15 -13.68
C ARG A 31 -3.53 -6.63 -13.71
N TYR A 32 -2.84 -6.09 -12.71
CA TYR A 32 -2.42 -4.69 -12.71
C TYR A 32 -1.47 -4.37 -13.87
N GLN A 33 -0.53 -5.27 -14.20
CA GLN A 33 0.37 -5.13 -15.34
C GLN A 33 -0.34 -5.10 -16.71
N VAL A 34 -1.56 -5.61 -16.81
CA VAL A 34 -2.38 -5.41 -18.01
C VAL A 34 -2.87 -3.96 -18.10
N LEU A 35 -3.18 -3.31 -16.98
CA LEU A 35 -3.55 -1.90 -16.94
C LEU A 35 -2.37 -1.01 -17.33
N THR A 36 -1.17 -1.28 -16.83
CA THR A 36 0.06 -0.49 -17.11
C THR A 36 0.39 -0.43 -18.60
N LYS A 37 0.01 -1.44 -19.39
CA LYS A 37 0.14 -1.45 -20.86
C LYS A 37 -0.82 -0.51 -21.58
N SER A 38 -1.87 -0.04 -20.91
CA SER A 38 -2.94 0.76 -21.52
C SER A 38 -3.13 2.13 -20.89
N ILE A 39 -2.55 2.36 -19.71
CA ILE A 39 -2.62 3.60 -18.96
C ILE A 39 -1.19 4.03 -18.67
N ASN A 40 -0.73 5.08 -19.37
CA ASN A 40 0.58 5.65 -19.13
C ASN A 40 0.64 6.25 -17.73
N GLY A 41 1.83 6.21 -17.11
CA GLY A 41 2.04 6.79 -15.80
C GLY A 41 1.73 5.87 -14.61
N LEU A 42 1.20 4.66 -14.83
CA LEU A 42 1.02 3.71 -13.71
C LEU A 42 2.37 3.22 -13.17
N THR A 43 2.49 3.23 -11.83
CA THR A 43 3.67 2.79 -11.10
C THR A 43 3.41 1.40 -10.51
N GLU A 44 4.30 0.44 -10.75
CA GLU A 44 4.11 -0.96 -10.31
C GLU A 44 4.45 -1.19 -8.83
N SER A 45 5.35 -0.39 -8.27
CA SER A 45 5.70 -0.49 -6.86
C SER A 45 6.27 0.81 -6.31
N PHE A 46 6.06 1.04 -5.02
CA PHE A 46 6.69 2.13 -4.28
C PHE A 46 7.65 1.57 -3.25
N ILE A 47 8.81 2.21 -3.11
CA ILE A 47 9.74 1.94 -2.02
C ILE A 47 9.56 3.05 -0.99
N VAL A 48 9.39 2.65 0.28
CA VAL A 48 9.18 3.54 1.40
C VAL A 48 10.25 3.26 2.45
N ASN A 49 10.96 4.29 2.87
CA ASN A 49 11.93 4.19 3.94
C ASN A 49 11.23 3.82 5.26
N PHE A 50 11.63 2.68 5.83
CA PHE A 50 10.97 2.12 7.00
C PHE A 50 11.14 3.01 8.23
N GLN A 51 12.34 3.53 8.44
CA GLN A 51 12.64 4.38 9.58
C GLN A 51 11.86 5.70 9.52
N ARG A 52 11.77 6.33 8.35
CA ARG A 52 10.97 7.55 8.18
C ARG A 52 9.49 7.31 8.45
N LEU A 53 8.92 6.19 8.00
CA LEU A 53 7.52 5.89 8.26
C LEU A 53 7.26 5.67 9.77
N LYS A 54 8.18 5.04 10.50
CA LYS A 54 8.10 4.92 11.96
C LYS A 54 8.14 6.27 12.68
N GLU A 55 9.04 7.16 12.27
CA GLU A 55 9.11 8.51 12.83
C GLU A 55 7.79 9.26 12.65
N LEU A 56 7.20 9.17 11.45
CA LEU A 56 5.91 9.77 11.16
C LEU A 56 4.77 9.23 12.02
N LEU A 57 4.73 7.92 12.31
CA LEU A 57 3.76 7.36 13.24
C LEU A 57 3.95 7.94 14.65
N LEU A 58 5.19 8.02 15.14
CA LEU A 58 5.47 8.59 16.46
C LEU A 58 5.07 10.06 16.54
N GLU A 59 5.34 10.85 15.50
CA GLU A 59 4.94 12.26 15.37
C GLU A 59 3.41 12.44 15.38
N ASN A 60 2.67 11.45 14.87
CA ASN A 60 1.22 11.51 14.65
C ASN A 60 0.41 10.54 15.53
N GLY A 61 0.96 10.08 16.65
CA GLY A 61 0.37 9.04 17.51
C GLY A 61 -0.99 9.35 18.12
N SER A 62 -1.48 10.60 18.01
CA SER A 62 -2.81 10.99 18.45
C SER A 62 -3.91 10.79 17.40
N LYS A 63 -3.55 10.40 16.17
CA LYS A 63 -4.49 10.24 15.05
C LYS A 63 -5.06 8.84 14.99
N SER A 64 -6.27 8.71 14.45
CA SER A 64 -7.00 7.44 14.39
C SER A 64 -6.68 6.61 13.14
N TYR A 65 -6.30 7.26 12.05
CA TYR A 65 -6.12 6.61 10.74
C TYR A 65 -4.82 7.01 10.04
N CYS A 66 -4.29 6.06 9.26
CA CYS A 66 -3.27 6.24 8.25
C CYS A 66 -3.92 6.06 6.87
N ASN A 67 -4.07 7.14 6.11
CA ASN A 67 -4.73 7.13 4.81
C ASN A 67 -3.70 7.27 3.69
N PHE A 68 -3.60 6.25 2.83
CA PHE A 68 -2.75 6.27 1.64
C PHE A 68 -3.59 6.70 0.44
N TYR A 69 -3.31 7.88 -0.09
CA TYR A 69 -3.98 8.43 -1.27
C TYR A 69 -3.18 8.10 -2.53
N TYR A 70 -3.90 7.76 -3.59
CA TYR A 70 -3.33 7.83 -4.92
C TYR A 70 -3.32 9.28 -5.38
N ILE A 71 -2.12 9.75 -5.72
CA ILE A 71 -1.89 11.09 -6.23
C ILE A 71 -1.15 11.00 -7.55
N GLN A 72 -1.15 12.07 -8.32
CA GLN A 72 -0.40 12.13 -9.57
C GLN A 72 0.61 13.26 -9.48
N ASN A 73 1.89 12.90 -9.60
CA ASN A 73 3.00 13.84 -9.64
C ASN A 73 3.85 13.54 -10.89
N ASP A 74 4.23 14.58 -11.64
CA ASP A 74 5.03 14.45 -12.86
C ASP A 74 4.49 13.43 -13.88
N ASN A 75 3.16 13.40 -14.08
CA ASN A 75 2.44 12.45 -14.95
C ASN A 75 2.56 10.97 -14.55
N MET A 76 3.06 10.69 -13.34
CA MET A 76 3.18 9.35 -12.78
C MET A 76 2.27 9.19 -11.57
N LEU A 77 1.75 7.99 -11.38
CA LEU A 77 1.07 7.57 -10.15
C LEU A 77 2.09 7.62 -9.01
N ASN A 78 1.71 8.28 -7.92
CA ASN A 78 2.51 8.37 -6.71
C ASN A 78 1.61 8.18 -5.47
N LEU A 79 2.23 8.08 -4.29
CA LEU A 79 1.52 7.94 -3.01
C LEU A 79 1.57 9.23 -2.20
N GLY A 80 0.41 9.62 -1.69
CA GLY A 80 0.25 10.53 -0.57
C GLY A 80 -0.09 9.76 0.69
N LEU A 81 0.33 10.28 1.85
CA LEU A 81 -0.03 9.75 3.17
C LEU A 81 -0.67 10.88 3.98
N SER A 82 -1.80 10.61 4.60
CA SER A 82 -2.32 11.45 5.68
C SER A 82 -2.48 10.69 6.99
N PHE A 83 -2.24 11.40 8.09
CA PHE A 83 -2.69 10.97 9.41
C PHE A 83 -3.89 11.84 9.82
N SER A 84 -5.01 11.18 10.07
CA SER A 84 -6.31 11.84 10.27
C SER A 84 -7.14 11.16 11.35
N ASP A 85 -8.13 11.88 11.88
CA ASP A 85 -9.18 11.34 12.72
C ASP A 85 -10.39 10.86 11.89
N ASN A 86 -10.33 11.05 10.57
CA ASN A 86 -11.29 10.56 9.59
C ASN A 86 -10.64 9.53 8.64
N GLY A 87 -11.23 8.34 8.55
CA GLY A 87 -10.80 7.27 7.64
C GLY A 87 -11.41 7.38 6.23
N GLU A 88 -12.12 8.46 5.95
CA GLU A 88 -12.92 8.67 4.73
C GLU A 88 -12.51 9.93 3.96
N GLU A 89 -12.91 10.02 2.69
CA GLU A 89 -12.82 11.26 1.91
C GLU A 89 -13.92 12.25 2.34
N PRO A 90 -13.72 13.58 2.19
CA PRO A 90 -12.49 14.25 1.76
C PRO A 90 -11.46 14.41 2.89
N ILE A 91 -10.21 14.66 2.51
CA ILE A 91 -9.14 15.05 3.44
C ILE A 91 -9.54 16.34 4.17
N GLN A 92 -9.10 16.52 5.41
CA GLN A 92 -9.37 17.71 6.21
C GLN A 92 -8.14 18.62 6.31
N GLU A 93 -8.33 19.93 6.46
CA GLU A 93 -7.21 20.89 6.62
C GLU A 93 -6.36 20.62 7.86
N SER A 94 -6.92 19.98 8.87
CA SER A 94 -6.24 19.57 10.10
C SER A 94 -5.45 18.27 10.00
N ASP A 95 -5.48 17.60 8.84
CA ASP A 95 -4.73 16.36 8.63
C ASP A 95 -3.23 16.65 8.49
N ALA A 96 -2.40 15.73 8.96
CA ALA A 96 -0.97 15.78 8.68
C ALA A 96 -0.69 15.14 7.32
N LEU A 97 -0.15 15.90 6.36
CA LEU A 97 -0.09 15.52 4.95
C LEU A 97 1.34 15.35 4.46
N TYR A 98 1.59 14.25 3.75
CA TYR A 98 2.91 13.88 3.25
C TYR A 98 2.84 13.31 1.84
N ILE A 99 3.83 13.61 1.01
CA ILE A 99 3.99 13.06 -0.34
C ILE A 99 5.26 12.21 -0.40
N LEU A 100 5.20 11.08 -1.11
CA LEU A 100 6.36 10.22 -1.31
C LEU A 100 7.31 10.85 -2.34
N GLN A 101 8.55 11.13 -1.94
CA GLN A 101 9.62 11.63 -2.79
C GLN A 101 10.93 10.93 -2.43
N ASN A 102 11.59 10.30 -3.42
CA ASN A 102 12.85 9.56 -3.22
C ASN A 102 12.77 8.63 -2.00
N GLU A 103 11.71 7.82 -1.93
CA GLU A 103 11.46 6.83 -0.88
C GLU A 103 11.07 7.42 0.50
N LEU A 104 11.05 8.75 0.65
CA LEU A 104 10.70 9.43 1.89
C LEU A 104 9.34 10.12 1.78
N PHE A 105 8.52 9.98 2.83
CA PHE A 105 7.35 10.82 2.99
C PHE A 105 7.75 12.19 3.52
N ILE A 106 7.54 13.22 2.70
CA ILE A 106 7.89 14.62 2.98
C ILE A 106 6.61 15.43 3.15
N THR A 107 6.59 16.30 4.16
CA THR A 107 5.43 17.14 4.47
C THR A 107 5.02 18.02 3.29
N THR A 108 3.72 18.20 3.10
CA THR A 108 3.15 19.14 2.14
C THR A 108 1.97 19.89 2.77
N ASP A 109 1.59 21.00 2.16
CA ASP A 109 0.35 21.71 2.53
C ASP A 109 -0.91 21.08 1.90
N TYR A 110 -2.07 21.43 2.46
CA TYR A 110 -3.40 20.97 2.05
C TYR A 110 -3.76 21.35 0.60
N ALA A 111 -3.36 22.54 0.14
CA ALA A 111 -3.68 23.00 -1.21
C ALA A 111 -2.94 22.18 -2.27
N ASN A 112 -1.65 21.93 -2.06
CA ASN A 112 -0.84 21.11 -2.94
C ASN A 112 -1.28 19.64 -2.90
N PHE A 113 -1.55 19.08 -1.73
CA PHE A 113 -2.02 17.68 -1.63
C PHE A 113 -3.34 17.48 -2.39
N ASN A 114 -4.32 18.37 -2.21
CA ASN A 114 -5.57 18.32 -2.96
C ASN A 114 -5.39 18.51 -4.46
N LYS A 115 -4.46 19.37 -4.89
CA LYS A 115 -4.12 19.52 -6.30
C LYS A 115 -3.62 18.19 -6.89
N LEU A 116 -2.76 17.46 -6.18
CA LEU A 116 -2.21 16.19 -6.65
C LEU A 116 -3.27 15.07 -6.69
N ILE A 117 -4.18 15.02 -5.71
CA ILE A 117 -5.35 14.14 -5.73
C ILE A 117 -6.24 14.45 -6.94
N ASN A 118 -6.59 15.73 -7.14
CA ASN A 118 -7.45 16.14 -8.24
C ASN A 118 -6.80 15.89 -9.60
N THR A 119 -5.48 16.03 -9.70
CA THR A 119 -4.73 15.67 -10.91
C THR A 119 -4.88 14.17 -11.20
N PHE A 120 -4.69 13.31 -10.19
CA PHE A 120 -4.93 11.88 -10.32
C PHE A 120 -6.36 11.57 -10.76
N LYS A 121 -7.37 12.09 -10.06
CA LYS A 121 -8.79 11.82 -10.36
C LYS A 121 -9.17 12.20 -11.78
N ASN A 122 -8.61 13.29 -12.32
CA ASN A 122 -8.93 13.79 -13.66
C ASN A 122 -8.16 13.09 -14.79
N ASP A 123 -7.07 12.39 -14.49
CA ASP A 123 -6.22 11.73 -15.48
C ASP A 123 -6.07 10.22 -15.19
N ILE A 124 -5.02 9.78 -14.49
CA ILE A 124 -4.75 8.35 -14.27
C ILE A 124 -5.96 7.65 -13.62
N GLY A 125 -6.56 8.24 -12.59
CA GLY A 125 -7.74 7.73 -11.89
C GLY A 125 -8.96 7.58 -12.79
N LYS A 126 -9.21 8.57 -13.66
CA LYS A 126 -10.29 8.50 -14.67
C LYS A 126 -10.05 7.36 -15.66
N ASN A 127 -8.81 7.17 -16.11
CA ASN A 127 -8.44 6.08 -17.02
C ASN A 127 -8.57 4.70 -16.35
N ILE A 128 -8.18 4.57 -15.08
CA ILE A 128 -8.40 3.36 -14.27
C ILE A 128 -9.89 3.06 -14.22
N LYS A 129 -10.71 4.02 -13.79
CA LYS A 129 -12.18 3.86 -13.69
C LYS A 129 -12.80 3.43 -15.01
N ALA A 130 -12.35 3.97 -16.13
CA ALA A 130 -12.84 3.56 -17.46
C ALA A 130 -12.52 2.09 -17.79
N LYS A 131 -11.38 1.56 -17.33
CA LYS A 131 -10.95 0.17 -17.57
C LYS A 131 -11.50 -0.84 -16.56
N THR A 132 -11.57 -0.46 -15.29
CA THR A 132 -11.94 -1.36 -14.18
C THR A 132 -13.40 -1.27 -13.80
N LYS A 133 -14.08 -0.18 -14.21
CA LYS A 133 -15.42 0.25 -13.78
C LYS A 133 -15.50 0.60 -12.29
N LEU A 134 -14.37 0.68 -11.60
CA LEU A 134 -14.29 1.01 -10.18
C LEU A 134 -13.36 2.19 -9.96
N GLU A 135 -13.79 3.04 -9.04
CA GLU A 135 -12.96 4.10 -8.53
C GLU A 135 -12.20 3.58 -7.30
N THR A 136 -10.94 3.98 -7.18
CA THR A 136 -10.15 3.73 -5.97
C THR A 136 -9.18 4.89 -5.84
N ASN A 137 -9.41 5.72 -4.84
CA ASN A 137 -8.67 6.96 -4.63
C ASN A 137 -7.79 6.90 -3.38
N MET A 138 -8.14 6.04 -2.43
CA MET A 138 -7.54 5.98 -1.12
C MET A 138 -7.63 4.57 -0.54
N ILE A 139 -6.65 4.24 0.29
CA ILE A 139 -6.66 3.06 1.17
C ILE A 139 -6.49 3.55 2.61
N SER A 140 -7.45 3.27 3.47
CA SER A 140 -7.43 3.69 4.87
C SER A 140 -7.11 2.52 5.79
N TYR A 141 -6.24 2.78 6.76
CA TYR A 141 -5.89 1.84 7.82
C TYR A 141 -6.07 2.49 9.19
N ASP A 142 -6.51 1.70 10.15
CA ASP A 142 -6.48 2.10 11.56
C ASP A 142 -5.02 2.33 11.96
N PHE A 143 -4.75 3.47 12.59
CA PHE A 143 -3.39 3.86 12.98
C PHE A 143 -2.71 2.78 13.82
N GLU A 144 -3.41 2.26 14.83
CA GLU A 144 -2.89 1.25 15.75
C GLU A 144 -2.46 -0.02 15.02
N ASN A 145 -3.15 -0.40 13.94
CA ASN A 145 -2.81 -1.58 13.14
C ASN A 145 -1.51 -1.38 12.36
N VAL A 146 -1.31 -0.18 11.79
CA VAL A 146 -0.06 0.16 11.09
C VAL A 146 1.11 0.23 12.07
N ASP A 147 0.91 0.89 13.21
CA ASP A 147 1.92 1.02 14.26
C ASP A 147 2.32 -0.35 14.84
N TYR A 148 1.35 -1.19 15.17
CA TYR A 148 1.60 -2.56 15.62
C TYR A 148 2.40 -3.37 14.59
N TYR A 149 2.04 -3.26 13.31
CA TYR A 149 2.75 -3.94 12.23
C TYR A 149 4.22 -3.51 12.14
N LEU A 150 4.50 -2.21 12.08
CA LEU A 150 5.89 -1.74 11.96
C LEU A 150 6.71 -2.09 13.20
N LYS A 151 6.15 -1.96 14.41
CA LYS A 151 6.82 -2.38 15.65
C LYS A 151 7.15 -3.86 15.65
N THR A 152 6.24 -4.69 15.17
CA THR A 152 6.44 -6.14 15.08
C THR A 152 7.55 -6.48 14.08
N LEU A 153 7.56 -5.85 12.90
CA LEU A 153 8.62 -6.02 11.92
C LEU A 153 10.00 -5.63 12.47
N ASP A 154 10.07 -4.46 13.11
CA ASP A 154 11.30 -3.90 13.70
C ASP A 154 11.88 -4.81 14.78
N PHE A 155 11.01 -5.44 15.57
CA PHE A 155 11.43 -6.36 16.63
C PHE A 155 12.05 -7.66 16.09
N HIS A 156 11.60 -8.13 14.93
CA HIS A 156 12.00 -9.42 14.38
C HIS A 156 13.05 -9.34 13.27
N PHE A 157 13.15 -8.21 12.56
CA PHE A 157 13.98 -8.11 11.35
C PHE A 157 14.66 -6.74 11.23
N PRO A 158 15.90 -6.67 10.71
CA PRO A 158 16.58 -5.42 10.38
C PRO A 158 16.04 -4.85 9.05
N VAL A 159 14.82 -4.31 9.10
CA VAL A 159 14.11 -3.76 7.93
C VAL A 159 14.68 -2.41 7.54
N SER A 160 15.03 -2.24 6.26
CA SER A 160 15.50 -0.96 5.71
C SER A 160 14.38 -0.22 4.97
N PHE A 161 13.58 -0.96 4.21
CA PHE A 161 12.53 -0.40 3.37
C PHE A 161 11.29 -1.28 3.40
N LEU A 162 10.17 -0.67 3.04
CA LEU A 162 8.94 -1.35 2.70
C LEU A 162 8.68 -1.18 1.22
N LYS A 163 8.32 -2.25 0.54
CA LYS A 163 7.94 -2.26 -0.87
C LYS A 163 6.43 -2.46 -0.98
N PHE A 164 5.76 -1.46 -1.52
CA PHE A 164 4.33 -1.42 -1.75
C PHE A 164 4.09 -1.85 -3.19
N ASN A 165 3.80 -3.12 -3.43
CA ASN A 165 3.56 -3.68 -4.76
C ASN A 165 2.11 -3.42 -5.16
N MET A 166 1.93 -2.67 -6.25
CA MET A 166 0.61 -2.38 -6.79
C MET A 166 0.00 -3.62 -7.44
N PHE A 167 -1.28 -3.84 -7.18
CA PHE A 167 -2.00 -4.97 -7.72
C PHE A 167 -3.47 -4.63 -8.00
N GLN A 168 -4.14 -5.48 -8.78
CA GLN A 168 -5.58 -5.39 -9.02
C GLN A 168 -6.28 -6.65 -8.54
N TYR A 169 -7.19 -6.51 -7.59
CA TYR A 169 -7.94 -7.63 -7.02
C TYR A 169 -8.68 -8.45 -8.08
N ARG A 170 -8.80 -9.75 -7.83
CA ARG A 170 -9.66 -10.67 -8.56
C ARG A 170 -10.48 -11.49 -7.56
N SER A 171 -11.76 -11.71 -7.86
CA SER A 171 -12.65 -12.53 -7.04
C SER A 171 -12.54 -14.04 -7.31
N THR A 172 -11.72 -14.45 -8.28
CA THR A 172 -11.47 -15.85 -8.63
C THR A 172 -9.99 -16.14 -8.83
N ASN A 173 -9.58 -17.39 -8.62
CA ASN A 173 -8.23 -17.86 -8.94
C ASN A 173 -8.11 -18.24 -10.44
N LEU A 174 -7.01 -18.91 -10.82
CA LEU A 174 -6.78 -19.37 -12.20
C LEU A 174 -7.75 -20.46 -12.67
N ASN A 175 -8.35 -21.21 -11.74
CA ASN A 175 -9.31 -22.28 -12.01
C ASN A 175 -10.76 -21.76 -11.93
N ASP A 176 -10.94 -20.44 -11.88
CA ASP A 176 -12.22 -19.76 -11.70
C ASP A 176 -12.95 -20.08 -10.39
N GLU A 177 -12.24 -20.59 -9.39
CA GLU A 177 -12.78 -20.79 -8.03
C GLU A 177 -12.86 -19.45 -7.29
N ILE A 178 -13.95 -19.24 -6.56
CA ILE A 178 -14.21 -17.99 -5.82
C ILE A 178 -13.23 -17.83 -4.66
N LEU A 179 -12.56 -16.68 -4.63
CA LEU A 179 -11.74 -16.26 -3.50
C LEU A 179 -12.62 -15.46 -2.52
N MET A 180 -13.31 -16.18 -1.61
CA MET A 180 -14.33 -15.60 -0.71
C MET A 180 -13.87 -14.35 0.05
N ASN A 181 -12.59 -14.30 0.45
CA ASN A 181 -12.00 -13.18 1.18
C ASN A 181 -11.82 -11.89 0.34
N PHE A 182 -12.09 -11.93 -0.97
CA PHE A 182 -11.97 -10.80 -1.90
C PHE A 182 -13.27 -10.53 -2.66
N GLU A 183 -14.38 -11.12 -2.20
CA GLU A 183 -15.71 -10.79 -2.70
C GLU A 183 -16.00 -9.29 -2.51
N GLY A 184 -16.54 -8.63 -3.54
CA GLY A 184 -16.76 -7.17 -3.54
C GLY A 184 -15.52 -6.31 -3.79
N LYS A 185 -14.30 -6.88 -3.85
CA LYS A 185 -13.07 -6.16 -4.18
C LYS A 185 -12.63 -6.31 -5.65
N ASN A 186 -13.30 -7.18 -6.42
CA ASN A 186 -12.92 -7.51 -7.80
C ASN A 186 -12.68 -6.25 -8.65
N ASN A 187 -11.58 -6.20 -9.40
CA ASN A 187 -11.14 -5.08 -10.24
C ASN A 187 -10.62 -3.83 -9.52
N LYS A 188 -10.78 -3.71 -8.19
CA LYS A 188 -10.19 -2.58 -7.48
C LYS A 188 -8.67 -2.68 -7.47
N ILE A 189 -7.99 -1.54 -7.45
CA ILE A 189 -6.52 -1.48 -7.32
C ILE A 189 -6.12 -1.26 -5.86
N SER A 190 -5.00 -1.82 -5.45
CA SER A 190 -4.45 -1.72 -4.10
C SER A 190 -2.94 -1.90 -4.16
N PHE A 191 -2.30 -1.93 -3.00
CA PHE A 191 -0.96 -2.48 -2.86
C PHE A 191 -0.88 -3.53 -1.75
N CYS A 192 0.11 -4.42 -1.85
CA CYS A 192 0.56 -5.26 -0.74
C CYS A 192 1.93 -4.79 -0.29
N VAL A 193 2.23 -4.99 0.99
CA VAL A 193 3.46 -4.50 1.60
C VAL A 193 4.40 -5.66 1.86
N HIS A 194 5.64 -5.51 1.42
CA HIS A 194 6.75 -6.42 1.68
C HIS A 194 7.83 -5.70 2.48
N ALA A 195 8.35 -6.33 3.52
CA ALA A 195 9.54 -5.85 4.21
C ALA A 195 10.79 -6.22 3.41
N ILE A 196 11.68 -5.24 3.19
CA ILE A 196 13.02 -5.44 2.64
C ILE A 196 14.00 -5.37 3.80
N PHE A 197 14.67 -6.49 4.08
CA PHE A 197 15.63 -6.62 5.17
C PHE A 197 17.03 -6.90 4.63
N SER A 198 18.04 -6.36 5.31
CA SER A 198 19.44 -6.67 5.03
C SER A 198 19.82 -7.97 5.75
N ASN A 199 20.32 -8.96 5.01
CA ASN A 199 20.89 -10.16 5.63
C ASN A 199 22.39 -10.00 5.86
N THR A 200 22.98 -10.83 6.74
CA THR A 200 24.37 -10.72 7.19
C THR A 200 25.44 -10.70 6.08
N ASP A 201 25.08 -11.07 4.84
CA ASP A 201 25.96 -11.11 3.66
C ASP A 201 25.60 -10.09 2.55
N LYS A 202 24.99 -8.93 2.89
CA LYS A 202 24.58 -7.86 1.92
C LYS A 202 23.54 -8.28 0.88
N LEU A 203 22.96 -9.48 0.98
CA LEU A 203 21.79 -9.87 0.20
C LEU A 203 20.53 -9.30 0.86
N PHE A 204 19.74 -8.55 0.08
CA PHE A 204 18.42 -8.11 0.51
C PHE A 204 17.44 -9.27 0.37
N GLY A 205 16.70 -9.57 1.44
CA GLY A 205 15.56 -10.48 1.40
C GLY A 205 14.24 -9.70 1.36
N GLU A 206 13.23 -10.26 0.70
CA GLU A 206 11.87 -9.72 0.62
C GLU A 206 10.92 -10.67 1.37
N SER A 207 10.03 -10.12 2.21
CA SER A 207 9.01 -10.92 2.89
C SER A 207 7.88 -11.34 1.93
N ASN A 208 6.97 -12.19 2.39
CA ASN A 208 5.66 -12.34 1.75
C ASN A 208 4.90 -11.00 1.71
N GLY A 209 3.96 -10.87 0.78
CA GLY A 209 3.08 -9.71 0.67
C GLY A 209 1.95 -9.75 1.69
N TYR A 210 1.73 -8.64 2.38
CA TYR A 210 0.63 -8.48 3.33
C TYR A 210 -0.33 -7.39 2.86
N ASP A 211 -1.62 -7.69 2.89
CA ASP A 211 -2.67 -6.69 2.72
C ASP A 211 -2.90 -6.00 4.07
N LEU A 212 -2.66 -4.70 4.15
CA LEU A 212 -2.87 -3.94 5.37
C LEU A 212 -4.35 -3.53 5.57
N GLY A 213 -5.29 -3.80 4.64
CA GLY A 213 -6.70 -3.50 4.91
C GLY A 213 -7.67 -3.27 3.74
N ASN A 214 -8.86 -2.75 4.10
CA ASN A 214 -10.02 -2.65 3.23
C ASN A 214 -10.00 -1.38 2.37
N LEU A 215 -10.23 -1.56 1.08
CA LEU A 215 -10.46 -0.47 0.14
C LEU A 215 -11.84 0.16 0.39
N MET A 216 -11.86 1.40 0.87
CA MET A 216 -13.05 2.25 0.79
C MET A 216 -13.34 2.56 -0.70
N PRO A 217 -14.60 2.52 -1.15
CA PRO A 217 -14.99 2.92 -2.50
C PRO A 217 -14.79 4.42 -2.77
#